data_AF-A0A2N3Y2V5-F1
#
_entry.id   AF-A0A2N3Y2V5-F1
#
_cell.length_a   1.000
_cell.length_b   1.000
_cell.length_c   1.000
_cell.angle_alpha   90.00
_cell.angle_beta   90.00
_cell.angle_gamma   90.00
#
_symmetry.space_group_name_H-M   'P 1'
#
loop_
_entity.id
_entity.type
_entity.pdbx_description
1 polymer ?
#
loop_
_entity_poly.entity_id
_entity_poly.type
_entity_poly.pdbx_seq_one_letter_code
_entity_poly.pdbx_strand_id
1 'polypeptide(L)'
;MDRFVQFLRRQLDIDLELLRVAREDAETGSTRACLITPIRGFRECELKARLLTTHHHCGSGEGPCDALGESYPPEDERGCPTRALLGLPYADRPGYSARWRP
;
A
#
# COMPACT_ATOMS: atom_id res chain seq x y z
N MET A 1 9.07 30.27 -6.93
CA MET A 1 8.81 29.03 -7.67
C MET A 1 8.32 28.00 -6.66
N ASP A 2 7.15 27.42 -6.85
CA ASP A 2 6.54 26.53 -5.85
C ASP A 2 7.26 25.17 -5.83
N ARG A 3 7.92 24.87 -4.71
CA ARG A 3 8.69 23.64 -4.48
C ARG A 3 7.80 22.39 -4.62
N PHE A 4 6.52 22.50 -4.28
CA PHE A 4 5.55 21.42 -4.42
C PHE A 4 5.24 21.14 -5.90
N VAL A 5 5.03 22.19 -6.70
CA VAL A 5 4.80 22.06 -8.15
C VAL A 5 6.01 21.45 -8.86
N GLN A 6 7.23 21.85 -8.50
CA GLN A 6 8.45 21.25 -9.05
C GLN A 6 8.58 19.77 -8.69
N PHE A 7 8.27 19.41 -7.44
CA PHE A 7 8.26 18.03 -6.99
C PHE A 7 7.25 17.19 -7.79
N LEU A 8 6.01 17.67 -7.96
CA LEU A 8 4.98 16.97 -8.72
C LEU A 8 5.38 16.77 -10.19
N ARG A 9 5.96 17.78 -10.85
CA ARG A 9 6.42 17.65 -12.24
C ARG A 9 7.50 16.59 -12.38
N ARG A 10 8.53 16.65 -11.51
CA ARG A 10 9.58 15.63 -11.47
C ARG A 10 9.00 14.24 -11.23
N GLN A 11 7.94 14.15 -10.41
CA GLN A 11 7.33 12.87 -10.11
C GLN A 11 6.58 12.27 -11.30
N LEU A 12 5.84 13.11 -12.03
CA LEU A 12 5.16 12.73 -13.27
C LEU A 12 6.16 12.27 -14.34
N ASP A 13 7.29 12.95 -14.49
CA ASP A 13 8.33 12.55 -15.44
C ASP A 13 8.90 11.16 -15.12
N ILE A 14 9.13 10.87 -13.83
CA ILE A 14 9.57 9.54 -13.36
C ILE A 14 8.49 8.49 -13.62
N ASP A 15 7.22 8.79 -13.33
CA ASP A 15 6.11 7.86 -13.56
C ASP A 15 5.97 7.53 -15.05
N LEU A 16 6.07 8.53 -15.93
CA LEU A 16 6.00 8.34 -17.38
C LEU A 16 7.14 7.46 -17.90
N GLU A 17 8.36 7.65 -17.41
CA GLU A 17 9.50 6.82 -17.80
C GLU A 17 9.33 5.37 -17.32
N LEU A 18 8.85 5.17 -16.08
CA LEU A 18 8.56 3.83 -15.57
C LEU A 18 7.46 3.13 -16.39
N LEU A 19 6.42 3.85 -16.82
CA LEU A 19 5.38 3.31 -17.70
C LEU A 19 5.92 2.97 -19.09
N ARG A 20 6.84 3.77 -19.63
CA ARG A 20 7.51 3.48 -20.91
C ARG A 20 8.32 2.19 -20.83
N VAL A 21 9.12 2.03 -19.79
CA VAL A 21 9.90 0.81 -19.54
C VAL A 21 8.99 -0.40 -19.34
N ALA A 22 7.89 -0.25 -18.61
CA ALA A 22 6.90 -1.32 -18.42
C ALA A 22 6.29 -1.80 -19.75
N ARG A 23 5.99 -0.86 -20.66
CA ARG A 23 5.49 -1.19 -22.00
C ARG A 23 6.54 -1.93 -22.82
N GLU A 24 7.78 -1.45 -22.83
CA GLU A 24 8.89 -2.10 -23.55
C GLU A 24 9.16 -3.53 -23.01
N ASP A 25 9.09 -3.72 -21.70
CA ASP A 25 9.19 -5.03 -21.06
C ASP A 25 8.08 -5.97 -21.54
N ALA A 26 6.83 -5.50 -21.58
CA ALA A 26 5.69 -6.28 -22.07
C ALA A 26 5.82 -6.63 -23.56
N GLU A 27 6.27 -5.70 -24.40
CA GLU A 27 6.49 -5.90 -25.84
C GLU A 27 7.62 -6.89 -26.12
N THR A 28 8.66 -6.90 -25.28
CA THR A 28 9.85 -7.75 -25.46
C THR A 28 9.80 -9.08 -24.69
N GLY A 29 8.76 -9.32 -23.90
CA GLY A 29 8.67 -10.48 -23.01
C GLY A 29 9.72 -10.46 -21.88
N SER A 30 10.24 -9.27 -21.55
CA SER A 30 11.22 -9.06 -20.48
C SER A 30 10.51 -8.68 -19.18
N THR A 31 11.12 -8.97 -18.03
CA THR A 31 10.64 -8.54 -16.71
C THR A 31 11.77 -7.85 -15.97
N ARG A 32 12.05 -6.60 -16.33
CA ARG A 32 13.08 -5.78 -15.66
C ARG A 32 12.45 -4.85 -14.63
N ALA A 33 11.21 -4.43 -14.85
CA ALA A 33 10.59 -3.40 -14.04
C ALA A 33 9.96 -3.95 -12.75
N CYS A 34 10.65 -3.77 -11.61
CA CYS A 34 9.96 -3.67 -10.32
C CYS A 34 9.37 -2.27 -10.20
N LEU A 35 8.15 -2.09 -10.73
CA LEU A 35 7.44 -0.81 -10.67
C LEU A 35 6.97 -0.54 -9.23
N ILE A 36 7.86 -0.01 -8.40
CA ILE A 36 7.41 0.88 -7.32
C ILE A 36 7.02 2.18 -8.02
N THR A 37 5.79 2.24 -8.52
CA THR A 37 5.28 3.52 -9.02
C THR A 37 5.14 4.46 -7.84
N PRO A 38 5.53 5.72 -7.97
CA PRO A 38 5.19 6.80 -7.04
C PRO A 38 3.73 6.77 -6.57
N ILE A 39 2.80 6.41 -7.45
CA ILE A 39 1.39 6.17 -7.10
C ILE A 39 1.24 5.09 -6.01
N ARG A 40 1.96 3.96 -6.11
CA ARG A 40 1.99 2.93 -5.08
C ARG A 40 2.56 3.48 -3.77
N GLY A 41 3.65 4.23 -3.85
CA GLY A 41 4.25 4.90 -2.69
C GLY A 41 3.28 5.86 -1.97
N PHE A 42 2.54 6.69 -2.72
CA PHE A 42 1.52 7.56 -2.15
C PHE A 42 0.38 6.77 -1.50
N ARG A 43 -0.12 5.73 -2.17
CA ARG A 43 -1.16 4.85 -1.59
C ARG A 43 -0.68 4.15 -0.33
N GLU A 44 0.57 3.70 -0.28
CA GLU A 44 1.16 3.16 0.94
C GLU A 44 1.18 4.19 2.07
N CYS A 45 1.64 5.41 1.80
CA CYS A 45 1.67 6.48 2.79
C CYS A 45 0.27 6.86 3.28
N GLU A 46 -0.71 6.97 2.39
CA GLU A 46 -2.12 7.24 2.72
C GLU A 46 -2.68 6.17 3.65
N LEU A 47 -2.51 4.89 3.31
CA LEU A 47 -3.04 3.78 4.10
C LEU A 47 -2.31 3.62 5.44
N LYS A 48 -1.00 3.86 5.48
CA LYS A 48 -0.21 3.92 6.72
C LYS A 48 -0.68 5.07 7.61
N ALA A 49 -0.91 6.26 7.06
CA ALA A 49 -1.43 7.40 7.82
C ALA A 49 -2.82 7.10 8.39
N ARG A 50 -3.72 6.55 7.57
CA ARG A 50 -5.05 6.11 8.01
C ARG A 50 -4.96 5.08 9.14
N LEU A 51 -4.05 4.11 9.05
CA LEU A 51 -3.81 3.14 10.11
C LEU A 51 -3.36 3.81 11.41
N LEU A 52 -2.33 4.66 11.36
CA LEU A 52 -1.84 5.36 12.55
C LEU A 52 -2.94 6.21 13.19
N THR A 53 -3.74 6.93 12.38
CA THR A 53 -4.88 7.69 12.89
C THR A 53 -5.96 6.78 13.49
N THR A 54 -6.29 5.66 12.86
CA THR A 54 -7.33 4.76 13.40
C THR A 54 -6.89 4.09 14.71
N HIS A 55 -5.59 3.84 14.87
CA HIS A 55 -5.00 3.13 16.01
C HIS A 55 -4.47 4.03 17.12
N HIS A 56 -4.56 5.34 16.99
CA HIS A 56 -3.98 6.26 17.98
C HIS A 56 -4.59 6.13 19.39
N HIS A 57 -5.78 5.52 19.50
CA HIS A 57 -6.47 5.24 20.77
C HIS A 57 -6.40 3.76 21.19
N CYS A 58 -5.69 2.89 20.48
CA CYS A 58 -5.54 1.50 20.92
C CYS A 58 -4.81 1.44 22.28
N GLY A 59 -5.31 0.58 23.18
CA GLY A 59 -4.87 0.49 24.57
C GLY A 59 -5.61 1.41 25.53
N SER A 60 -6.58 2.19 25.06
CA SER A 60 -7.40 3.08 25.90
C SER A 60 -8.81 2.56 26.18
N GLY A 61 -9.23 1.49 25.51
CA GLY A 61 -10.60 0.95 25.53
C GLY A 61 -11.48 1.48 24.39
N GLU A 62 -11.00 2.45 23.61
CA GLU A 62 -11.73 3.09 22.52
C GLU A 62 -11.17 2.74 21.12
N GLY A 63 -10.03 2.03 21.06
CA GLY A 63 -9.38 1.67 19.81
C GLY A 63 -9.95 0.42 19.15
N PRO A 64 -9.79 0.27 17.83
CA PRO A 64 -10.25 -0.93 17.10
C PRO A 64 -9.60 -2.23 17.60
N CYS A 65 -8.43 -2.17 18.25
CA CYS A 65 -7.79 -3.34 18.85
C CYS A 65 -8.37 -3.71 20.21
N ASP A 66 -9.01 -2.77 20.90
CA ASP A 66 -9.48 -2.98 22.28
C ASP A 66 -10.73 -3.87 22.32
N ALA A 67 -11.53 -3.84 21.25
CA ALA A 67 -12.72 -4.69 21.07
C ALA A 67 -12.40 -6.10 20.54
N LEU A 68 -11.18 -6.35 20.06
CA LEU A 68 -10.83 -7.64 19.45
C LEU A 68 -10.56 -8.74 20.48
N GLY A 69 -10.30 -8.39 21.75
CA GLY A 69 -9.94 -9.34 22.81
C GLY A 69 -8.67 -10.16 22.50
N GLU A 70 -8.20 -10.96 23.46
CA GLU A 70 -7.07 -11.90 23.27
C GLU A 70 -7.38 -13.03 22.27
N SER A 71 -8.64 -13.16 21.85
CA SER A 71 -9.12 -14.23 20.96
C SER A 71 -8.92 -13.88 19.49
N TYR A 72 -7.67 -13.85 19.05
CA TYR A 72 -7.39 -14.19 17.66
C TYR A 72 -7.38 -15.71 17.53
N PRO A 73 -8.19 -16.31 16.63
CA PRO A 73 -7.96 -17.70 16.26
C PRO A 73 -6.51 -17.78 15.76
N PRO A 74 -5.66 -18.67 16.30
CA PRO A 74 -4.27 -18.80 15.85
C PRO A 74 -4.17 -19.11 14.35
N GLU A 75 -5.25 -19.61 13.75
CA GLU A 75 -5.41 -19.87 12.32
C GLU A 75 -5.73 -18.65 11.45
N ASP A 76 -6.15 -17.52 12.03
CA ASP A 76 -6.33 -16.26 11.30
C ASP A 76 -5.15 -15.31 11.56
N GLU A 77 -4.00 -15.63 10.96
CA GLU A 77 -2.72 -14.87 11.03
C GLU A 77 -2.83 -13.36 10.68
N ARG A 78 -4.00 -12.91 10.21
CA ARG A 78 -4.26 -11.53 9.78
C ARG A 78 -4.10 -10.51 10.90
N GLY A 79 -4.32 -10.88 12.17
CA GLY A 79 -4.38 -9.90 13.27
C GLY A 79 -5.44 -8.82 12.97
N CYS A 80 -5.38 -7.66 13.66
CA CYS A 80 -6.37 -6.59 13.53
C CYS A 80 -6.88 -6.38 12.09
N PRO A 81 -8.21 -6.33 11.82
CA PRO A 81 -8.77 -6.30 10.46
C PRO A 81 -8.23 -5.17 9.58
N THR A 82 -7.89 -4.05 10.21
CA THR A 82 -7.31 -2.90 9.52
C THR A 82 -5.92 -3.18 8.91
N ARG A 83 -5.16 -4.19 9.39
CA ARG A 83 -3.86 -4.59 8.81
C ARG A 83 -3.98 -4.98 7.33
N ALA A 84 -5.14 -5.47 6.90
CA ALA A 84 -5.42 -5.78 5.49
C ALA A 84 -5.22 -4.56 4.57
N LEU A 85 -5.36 -3.33 5.09
CA LEU A 85 -5.08 -2.10 4.34
C LEU A 85 -3.64 -2.04 3.83
N LEU A 86 -2.66 -2.61 4.54
CA LEU A 86 -1.25 -2.61 4.09
C LEU A 86 -1.03 -3.45 2.83
N GLY A 87 -1.91 -4.42 2.55
CA GLY A 87 -1.83 -5.26 1.37
C GLY A 87 -2.42 -4.61 0.11
N LEU A 88 -3.32 -3.64 0.25
CA LEU A 88 -4.05 -3.05 -0.89
C LEU A 88 -3.15 -2.43 -1.97
N PRO A 89 -2.03 -1.75 -1.65
CA PRO A 89 -1.11 -1.24 -2.67
C PRO A 89 -0.46 -2.34 -3.52
N TYR A 90 -0.58 -3.61 -3.13
CA TYR A 90 0.01 -4.78 -3.79
C TYR A 90 -1.02 -5.72 -4.41
N ALA A 91 -2.29 -5.31 -4.50
CA ALA A 91 -3.38 -6.13 -5.03
C ALA A 91 -3.18 -6.59 -6.49
N ASP A 92 -2.27 -5.95 -7.22
CA ASP A 92 -1.89 -6.24 -8.60
C ASP A 92 -0.66 -7.16 -8.73
N ARG A 93 0.00 -7.52 -7.63
CA ARG A 93 1.20 -8.36 -7.65
C ARG A 93 0.85 -9.84 -7.81
N PRO A 94 1.62 -10.60 -8.62
CA PRO A 94 1.53 -12.06 -8.63
C PRO A 94 1.71 -12.62 -7.22
N GLY A 95 0.79 -13.47 -6.78
CA GLY A 95 0.78 -14.03 -5.42
C GLY A 95 -0.06 -13.24 -4.40
N TYR A 96 -0.66 -12.11 -4.78
CA TYR A 96 -1.65 -11.45 -3.93
C TYR A 96 -2.87 -12.35 -3.72
N SER A 97 -3.19 -12.66 -2.46
CA SER A 97 -4.33 -13.52 -2.13
C SER A 97 -5.58 -12.69 -1.86
N ALA A 98 -6.73 -13.12 -2.40
CA ALA A 98 -8.02 -12.47 -2.16
C ALA A 98 -8.39 -12.42 -0.65
N ARG A 99 -7.89 -13.38 0.15
CA ARG A 99 -8.08 -13.39 1.61
C ARG A 99 -7.40 -12.20 2.33
N TRP A 100 -6.51 -11.47 1.66
CA TRP A 100 -5.84 -10.29 2.19
C TRP A 100 -6.60 -8.99 1.93
N ARG A 101 -7.75 -9.05 1.26
CA ARG A 101 -8.62 -7.87 1.12
C ARG A 101 -9.35 -7.59 2.45
N PRO A 102 -9.52 -6.31 2.83
CA PRO A 102 -10.33 -5.91 3.98
C PRO A 102 -11.78 -6.32 3.83
#